data_AF-A0A536ZC91-F1
#
_entry.id   AF-A0A536ZC91-F1
#
_cell.length_a   1.000
_cell.length_b   1.000
_cell.length_c   1.000
_cell.angle_alpha   90.00
_cell.angle_beta   90.00
_cell.angle_gamma   90.00
#
_symmetry.space_group_name_H-M   'P 1'
#
loop_
_entity.id
_entity.type
_entity.pdbx_description
1 polymer ?
#
loop_
_entity_poly.entity_id
_entity_poly.type
_entity_poly.pdbx_seq_one_letter_code
_entity_poly.pdbx_strand_id
1 'polypeptide(L)'
;MEKRARFESRWLPYALIAPQMAITLVFFFLPAAQCLYQSLFVQDAFGNATQFVWFENFQDLFRNDEYLASFRVTAVFSFLVAIL
;
A
#
# COMPACT_ATOMS: atom_id res chain seq x y z
N MET A 1 -1.48 25.23 36.65
CA MET A 1 -1.84 23.86 36.24
C MET A 1 -3.01 23.96 35.27
N GLU A 2 -2.75 23.79 33.96
CA GLU A 2 -3.80 23.87 32.93
C GLU A 2 -4.83 22.76 33.15
N LYS A 3 -6.08 23.17 33.34
CA LYS A 3 -7.22 22.28 33.46
C LYS A 3 -7.46 21.65 32.09
N ARG A 4 -6.85 20.48 31.83
CA ARG A 4 -7.16 19.67 30.65
C ARG A 4 -8.63 19.33 30.70
N ALA A 5 -9.44 19.99 29.88
CA ALA A 5 -10.84 19.65 29.67
C ALA A 5 -10.88 18.20 29.15
N ARG A 6 -11.14 17.24 30.04
CA ARG A 6 -11.44 15.88 29.65
C ARG A 6 -12.86 15.91 29.12
N PHE A 7 -13.03 15.70 27.82
CA PHE A 7 -14.33 15.46 27.24
C PHE A 7 -14.93 14.22 27.91
N GLU A 8 -16.05 14.37 28.64
CA GLU A 8 -16.75 13.25 29.29
C GLU A 8 -17.33 12.26 28.27
N SER A 9 -17.57 12.73 27.04
CA SER A 9 -18.09 11.91 25.95
C SER A 9 -17.02 10.96 25.41
N ARG A 10 -17.23 9.66 25.63
CA ARG A 10 -16.37 8.59 25.11
C ARG A 10 -16.38 8.49 23.57
N TRP A 11 -17.41 8.98 22.89
CA TRP A 11 -17.58 8.78 21.44
C TRP A 11 -17.16 10.00 20.60
N LEU A 12 -17.16 11.20 21.18
CA LEU A 12 -16.88 12.45 20.48
C LEU A 12 -15.49 12.47 19.79
N PRO A 13 -14.39 12.00 20.41
CA PRO A 13 -13.09 11.97 19.75
C PRO A 13 -13.06 11.09 18.50
N TYR A 14 -13.78 9.96 18.52
CA TYR A 14 -13.86 9.04 17.38
C TYR A 14 -14.65 9.65 16.23
N ALA A 15 -15.76 10.34 16.52
CA ALA A 15 -16.54 11.04 15.50
C ALA A 15 -15.74 12.17 14.82
N LEU A 16 -14.88 12.87 15.57
CA LEU A 16 -14.02 13.93 15.00
C LEU A 16 -12.92 13.37 14.09
N ILE A 17 -12.41 12.17 14.37
CA ILE A 17 -11.38 11.50 13.57
C ILE A 17 -11.99 10.71 12.40
N ALA A 18 -13.26 10.31 12.49
CA ALA A 18 -13.93 9.49 11.48
C ALA A 18 -13.86 10.04 10.04
N PRO A 19 -14.01 11.35 9.75
CA PRO A 19 -13.88 11.87 8.39
C PRO A 19 -12.49 11.63 7.81
N GLN A 20 -11.44 11.84 8.60
CA GLN A 20 -10.07 11.61 8.17
C GLN A 20 -9.82 10.12 7.90
N MET A 21 -10.29 9.24 8.80
CA MET A 21 -10.18 7.80 8.61
C MET A 21 -10.92 7.32 7.37
N ALA A 22 -12.11 7.87 7.09
CA ALA A 22 -12.88 7.56 5.90
C ALA A 22 -12.11 7.93 4.63
N ILE A 23 -11.47 9.12 4.60
CA ILE A 23 -10.63 9.53 3.47
C ILE A 23 -9.46 8.56 3.30
N THR A 24 -8.73 8.24 4.37
CA THR A 24 -7.61 7.29 4.28
C THR A 24 -8.06 5.91 3.78
N LEU A 25 -9.20 5.40 4.25
CA LEU A 25 -9.71 4.11 3.80
C LEU A 25 -10.10 4.11 2.32
N VAL A 26 -10.84 5.13 1.88
CA VAL A 26 -11.39 5.19 0.52
C VAL A 26 -10.33 5.55 -0.52
N PHE A 27 -9.41 6.47 -0.20
CA PHE A 27 -8.46 7.00 -1.17
C PHE A 27 -7.07 6.37 -1.07
N PHE A 28 -6.76 5.66 0.01
CA PHE A 28 -5.45 5.02 0.18
C PHE A 28 -5.58 3.49 0.20
N PHE A 29 -6.33 2.95 1.16
CA PHE A 29 -6.41 1.49 1.34
C PHE A 29 -7.21 0.79 0.24
N LEU A 30 -8.33 1.36 -0.20
CA LEU A 30 -9.15 0.77 -1.26
C LEU A 30 -8.38 0.68 -2.59
N PRO A 31 -7.70 1.73 -3.09
CA PRO A 31 -6.83 1.63 -4.26
C PRO A 31 -5.67 0.65 -4.09
N ALA A 32 -5.04 0.61 -2.90
CA ALA A 32 -3.98 -0.37 -2.63
C ALA A 32 -4.50 -1.82 -2.72
N ALA A 33 -5.70 -2.10 -2.20
CA ALA A 33 -6.34 -3.40 -2.34
C ALA A 33 -6.68 -3.72 -3.80
N GLN A 34 -7.11 -2.72 -4.59
CA GLN A 34 -7.32 -2.89 -6.02
C GLN A 34 -6.03 -3.24 -6.76
N CYS A 35 -4.90 -2.58 -6.44
CA CYS A 35 -3.59 -2.93 -6.99
C CYS A 35 -3.19 -4.37 -6.62
N LEU A 36 -3.41 -4.80 -5.37
CA LEU A 36 -3.14 -6.17 -4.96
C LEU A 36 -4.00 -7.18 -5.73
N TYR A 37 -5.29 -6.91 -5.91
CA TYR A 37 -6.16 -7.76 -6.72
C TYR A 37 -5.69 -7.82 -8.17
N GLN A 38 -5.37 -6.66 -8.78
CA GLN A 38 -4.88 -6.56 -10.16
C GLN A 38 -3.52 -7.25 -10.37
N SER A 39 -2.67 -7.35 -9.33
CA SER A 39 -1.38 -8.05 -9.42
C SER A 39 -1.51 -9.54 -9.77
N LEU A 40 -2.69 -10.14 -9.53
CA LEU A 40 -3.02 -11.52 -9.87
C LEU A 40 -3.51 -11.70 -11.32
N PHE A 41 -3.63 -10.62 -12.07
CA PHE A 41 -4.08 -10.63 -13.47
C PHE A 41 -2.95 -10.17 -14.38
N VAL A 42 -3.01 -10.62 -15.63
CA VAL A 42 -2.23 -10.04 -16.73
C VAL A 42 -3.21 -9.36 -17.68
N GLN A 43 -2.91 -8.13 -18.03
CA GLN A 43 -3.67 -7.33 -18.97
C GLN A 43 -2.81 -7.05 -20.21
N ASP A 44 -3.41 -7.08 -21.39
CA ASP A 44 -2.74 -6.68 -22.62
C ASP A 44 -2.39 -5.17 -22.60
N ALA A 45 -1.48 -4.75 -23.47
CA ALA A 45 -0.99 -3.36 -23.52
C ALA A 45 -2.09 -2.31 -23.77
N PHE A 46 -3.27 -2.74 -24.27
CA PHE A 46 -4.40 -1.87 -24.58
C PHE A 46 -5.60 -2.05 -23.65
N GLY A 47 -5.52 -2.94 -22.65
CA GLY A 47 -6.59 -3.15 -21.67
C GLY A 47 -7.83 -3.88 -22.19
N ASN A 48 -7.79 -4.45 -23.40
CA ASN A 48 -8.92 -5.12 -24.03
C ASN A 48 -9.13 -6.56 -23.51
N ALA A 49 -8.08 -7.19 -22.98
CA ALA A 49 -8.13 -8.55 -22.46
C ALA A 49 -7.45 -8.65 -21.10
N THR A 50 -8.13 -9.30 -20.15
CA THR A 50 -7.59 -9.62 -18.83
C THR A 50 -7.67 -11.11 -18.59
N GLN A 51 -6.56 -11.68 -18.14
CA GLN A 51 -6.46 -13.09 -17.76
C GLN A 51 -6.03 -13.20 -16.31
N PHE A 52 -6.65 -14.10 -15.56
CA PHE A 52 -6.30 -14.37 -14.17
C PHE A 52 -5.18 -15.40 -14.12
N VAL A 53 -4.02 -15.02 -13.55
CA VAL A 53 -2.78 -15.82 -13.58
C VAL A 53 -2.28 -16.21 -12.19
N TRP A 54 -3.08 -15.93 -11.14
CA TRP A 54 -2.70 -16.19 -9.75
C TRP A 54 -1.32 -15.57 -9.41
N PHE A 55 -0.29 -16.39 -9.19
CA PHE A 55 1.03 -15.98 -8.72
C PHE A 55 2.11 -16.00 -9.82
N GLU A 56 1.74 -16.25 -11.07
CA GLU A 56 2.70 -16.36 -12.18
C GLU A 56 3.56 -15.10 -12.32
N ASN A 57 2.93 -13.91 -12.31
CA ASN A 57 3.61 -12.61 -12.31
C ASN A 57 4.72 -12.52 -11.26
N PHE A 58 4.45 -13.03 -10.05
CA PHE A 58 5.43 -13.00 -8.95
C PHE A 58 6.58 -13.98 -9.20
N GLN A 59 6.27 -15.19 -9.69
CA GLN A 59 7.31 -16.17 -10.02
C GLN A 59 8.26 -15.65 -11.08
N ASP A 60 7.73 -15.03 -12.13
CA ASP A 60 8.53 -14.45 -13.21
C ASP A 60 9.39 -13.29 -12.70
N LEU A 61 8.82 -12.44 -11.84
CA LEU A 61 9.54 -11.33 -11.22
C LEU A 61 10.70 -11.82 -10.33
N PHE A 62 10.48 -12.86 -9.52
CA PHE A 62 11.51 -13.43 -8.66
C PHE A 62 12.55 -14.29 -9.40
N ARG A 63 12.25 -14.73 -10.63
CA ARG A 63 13.22 -15.43 -11.50
C ARG A 63 14.07 -14.47 -12.33
N ASN A 64 13.74 -13.18 -12.36
CA ASN A 64 14.47 -12.18 -13.12
C ASN A 64 15.68 -11.66 -12.32
N ASP A 65 16.88 -12.05 -12.72
CA ASP A 65 18.14 -11.65 -12.08
C ASP A 65 18.36 -10.13 -12.09
N GLU A 66 17.96 -9.42 -13.14
CA GLU A 66 18.08 -7.96 -13.24
C GLU A 66 17.15 -7.25 -12.25
N TYR A 67 15.93 -7.76 -12.09
CA TYR A 67 14.98 -7.27 -11.10
C TYR A 67 15.53 -7.46 -9.68
N LEU A 68 16.02 -8.65 -9.36
CA LEU A 68 16.61 -8.95 -8.05
C LEU A 68 17.84 -8.10 -7.75
N ALA A 69 18.70 -7.86 -8.75
CA ALA A 69 19.85 -6.98 -8.61
C ALA A 69 19.42 -5.54 -8.29
N SER A 70 18.46 -4.99 -9.05
CA SER A 70 17.91 -3.65 -8.84
C SER A 70 17.24 -3.51 -7.47
N PHE A 71 16.48 -4.53 -7.06
CA PHE A 71 15.86 -4.59 -5.74
C PHE A 71 16.90 -4.56 -4.62
N ARG A 72 17.98 -5.35 -4.74
CA ARG A 72 19.07 -5.39 -3.76
C ARG A 72 19.76 -4.03 -3.63
N VAL A 73 20.11 -3.39 -4.75
CA VAL A 73 20.74 -2.06 -4.75
C VAL A 73 19.84 -1.05 -4.06
N THR A 74 18.54 -1.05 -4.37
CA THR A 74 17.55 -0.16 -3.75
C THR A 74 17.45 -0.39 -2.25
N ALA A 75 17.36 -1.65 -1.80
CA ALA A 75 17.27 -1.99 -0.39
C ALA A 75 18.51 -1.54 0.41
N VAL A 76 19.71 -1.80 -0.12
CA VAL A 76 20.97 -1.36 0.51
C VAL A 76 21.03 0.16 0.57
N PHE A 77 20.72 0.84 -0.53
CA PHE A 77 20.70 2.30 -0.57
C PHE A 77 19.73 2.90 0.45
N SER A 78 18.47 2.47 0.45
CA SER A 78 17.46 2.96 1.40
C SER A 78 17.84 2.68 2.86
N PHE A 79 18.45 1.53 3.14
CA PHE A 79 18.93 1.20 4.48
C PHE A 79 20.07 2.11 4.95
N LEU A 80 21.06 2.36 4.09
CA LEU A 80 22.16 3.27 4.39
C LEU A 80 21.66 4.70 4.61
N VAL A 81 20.69 5.16 3.80
CA VAL A 81 20.07 6.49 3.95
C VAL A 81 19.27 6.60 5.26
N ALA A 82 18.58 5.53 5.69
CA ALA A 82 17.77 5.57 6.91
C ALA A 82 18.61 5.59 8.20
N ILE A 83 19.87 5.14 8.16
CA ILE A 83 20.77 5.06 9.33
C ILE A 83 21.73 6.25 9.45
N LEU A 84 22.09 6.88 8.32
CA LEU A 84 22.93 8.08 8.28
C LEU A 84 22.17 9.32 8.78
#